data_AF-A0A969CYV3-F1
#
_entry.id   AF-A0A969CYV3-F1
#
_cell.length_a   1.000
_cell.length_b   1.000
_cell.length_c   1.000
_cell.angle_alpha   90.00
_cell.angle_beta   90.00
_cell.angle_gamma   90.00
#
_symmetry.space_group_name_H-M   'P 1'
#
loop_
_entity.id
_entity.type
_entity.pdbx_description
1 polymer ?
#
loop_
_entity_poly.entity_id
_entity_poly.type
_entity_poly.pdbx_seq_one_letter_code
_entity_poly.pdbx_strand_id
1 'polypeptide(L)'
;MPAGEIIVTLLGSKQAVQLREGPGTADQAAADRLNRVLLDRIEAFDPNSEIGLAVAALGTGVKCTFSEALILRAILLGAEDVVEHAVAEAMQVITSRGEKVVDDGKAIVATEGRALDVMRDRVRQVTADRIAIWQRLLPGLKSPKRPAAQ
;
A
#
# COMPACT_ATOMS: atom_id res chain seq x y z
N MET A 1 5.32 29.44 -20.50
CA MET A 1 4.79 28.07 -20.70
C MET A 1 5.93 27.21 -21.27
N PRO A 2 6.08 25.91 -20.95
CA PRO A 2 5.00 24.93 -20.71
C PRO A 2 5.11 24.20 -19.34
N ALA A 3 4.00 23.94 -18.66
CA ALA A 3 3.10 22.77 -18.72
C ALA A 3 3.45 21.72 -17.67
N GLY A 4 2.50 21.45 -16.77
CA GLY A 4 2.61 20.45 -15.73
C GLY A 4 1.37 20.40 -14.86
N GLU A 5 0.20 20.50 -15.47
CA GLU A 5 -1.08 20.20 -14.83
C GLU A 5 -1.07 18.71 -14.46
N ILE A 6 -1.16 18.38 -13.17
CA ILE A 6 -1.41 17.00 -12.73
C ILE A 6 -2.57 17.02 -11.74
N ILE A 7 -3.73 16.67 -12.28
CA ILE A 7 -4.93 16.32 -11.53
C ILE A 7 -4.73 14.90 -11.02
N VAL A 8 -4.51 14.74 -9.72
CA VAL A 8 -4.63 13.42 -9.08
C VAL A 8 -6.10 13.16 -8.84
N THR A 9 -6.72 12.40 -9.73
CA THR A 9 -8.11 11.95 -9.60
C THR A 9 -8.15 10.83 -8.56
N LEU A 10 -8.72 11.10 -7.39
CA LEU A 10 -9.13 10.05 -6.46
C LEU A 10 -10.22 9.22 -7.15
N LEU A 11 -9.88 8.00 -7.58
CA LEU A 11 -10.79 7.06 -8.25
C LEU A 11 -12.03 6.84 -7.37
N GLY A 12 -13.13 7.50 -7.75
CA GLY A 12 -14.43 7.44 -7.06
C GLY A 12 -15.10 8.80 -6.84
N SER A 13 -14.35 9.88 -6.53
CA SER A 13 -14.94 11.15 -6.06
C SER A 13 -14.83 12.35 -7.01
N LYS A 14 -14.05 12.28 -8.10
CA LYS A 14 -13.77 13.42 -9.02
C LYS A 14 -13.32 14.72 -8.31
N GLN A 15 -12.76 14.63 -7.11
CA GLN A 15 -12.23 15.79 -6.39
C GLN A 15 -10.72 15.90 -6.65
N ALA A 16 -10.31 16.99 -7.28
CA ALA A 16 -8.91 17.36 -7.43
C ALA A 16 -8.43 18.01 -6.13
N VAL A 17 -7.40 17.45 -5.50
CA VAL A 17 -6.73 18.07 -4.35
C VAL A 17 -5.51 18.81 -4.86
N GLN A 18 -5.38 20.10 -4.53
CA GLN A 18 -4.18 20.87 -4.83
C GLN A 18 -3.00 20.32 -4.01
N LEU A 19 -2.00 19.79 -4.71
CA LEU A 19 -0.66 19.63 -4.16
C LEU A 19 -0.13 21.04 -3.89
N ARG A 20 0.21 21.36 -2.63
CA ARG A 20 0.81 22.66 -2.31
C ARG A 20 2.17 22.74 -2.97
N GLU A 21 2.36 23.73 -3.84
CA GLU A 21 3.67 24.07 -4.39
C GLU A 21 4.53 24.69 -3.29
N GLY A 22 5.62 24.00 -2.93
CA GLY A 22 6.61 24.49 -1.98
C GLY A 22 6.61 23.73 -0.65
N PRO A 23 7.75 23.72 0.07
CA PRO A 23 7.86 23.08 1.37
C PRO A 23 7.07 23.91 2.39
N GLY A 24 5.74 23.73 2.39
CA GLY A 24 4.97 24.00 3.58
C GLY A 24 5.59 23.20 4.72
N THR A 25 5.64 23.79 5.90
CA THR A 25 6.23 23.26 7.15
C THR A 25 5.54 21.99 7.67
N ALA A 26 4.94 21.18 6.81
CA ALA A 26 4.38 19.90 7.13
C ALA A 26 5.54 18.98 7.56
N ASP A 27 5.55 18.61 8.83
CA ASP A 27 6.55 17.72 9.41
C ASP A 27 6.40 16.31 8.81
N GLN A 28 7.20 16.02 7.77
CA GLN A 28 7.27 14.70 7.15
C GLN A 28 7.61 13.62 8.17
N ALA A 29 8.45 13.92 9.16
CA ALA A 29 8.81 12.97 10.20
C ALA A 29 7.62 12.67 11.11
N ALA A 30 6.70 13.62 11.35
CA ALA A 30 5.45 13.36 12.06
C ALA A 30 4.51 12.44 11.26
N ALA A 31 4.37 12.68 9.96
CA ALA A 31 3.58 11.82 9.07
C ALA A 31 4.16 10.39 9.04
N ASP A 32 5.47 10.25 8.90
CA ASP A 32 6.15 8.95 8.88
C ASP A 32 6.01 8.20 10.21
N ARG A 33 6.12 8.89 11.35
CA ARG A 33 5.88 8.30 12.68
C ARG A 33 4.45 7.82 12.83
N LEU A 34 3.46 8.63 12.42
CA LEU A 34 2.05 8.25 12.48
C LEU A 34 1.77 7.03 11.60
N ASN A 35 2.25 7.04 10.35
CA ASN A 35 2.09 5.94 9.42
C ASN A 35 2.71 4.65 9.98
N ARG A 36 3.90 4.71 10.59
CA ARG A 36 4.51 3.55 11.24
C ARG A 36 3.61 2.97 12.34
N VAL A 37 3.09 3.81 13.23
CA VAL A 37 2.20 3.36 14.32
C VAL A 37 0.90 2.75 13.78
N LEU A 38 0.33 3.31 12.71
CA LEU A 38 -0.87 2.77 12.07
C LEU A 38 -0.57 1.40 11.43
N LEU A 39 0.53 1.29 10.70
CA LEU A 39 0.94 0.07 10.01
C LEU A 39 1.39 -1.03 10.98
N ASP A 40 1.95 -0.69 12.14
CA ASP A 40 2.28 -1.66 13.20
C ASP A 40 1.02 -2.33 13.79
N ARG A 41 -0.16 -1.73 13.60
CA ARG A 41 -1.45 -2.27 14.05
C ARG A 41 -2.28 -2.85 12.92
N ILE A 42 -1.69 -3.04 11.74
CA ILE A 42 -2.41 -3.43 10.53
C ILE A 42 -3.25 -4.69 10.72
N GLU A 43 -2.76 -5.68 11.46
CA GLU A 43 -3.43 -6.96 11.73
C GLU A 43 -4.79 -6.81 12.46
N ALA A 44 -4.97 -5.72 13.21
CA ALA A 44 -6.21 -5.43 13.92
C ALA A 44 -7.29 -4.80 13.01
N PHE A 45 -6.93 -4.32 11.82
CA PHE A 45 -7.89 -3.75 10.87
C PHE A 45 -8.64 -4.86 10.13
N ASP A 46 -9.86 -4.56 9.69
CA ASP A 46 -10.59 -5.44 8.78
C ASP A 46 -9.89 -5.48 7.41
N PRO A 47 -9.56 -6.65 6.84
CA PRO A 47 -8.97 -6.77 5.50
C PRO A 47 -9.78 -6.08 4.39
N ASN A 48 -11.07 -5.86 4.59
CA ASN A 48 -11.97 -5.18 3.66
C ASN A 48 -12.08 -3.67 3.90
N SER A 49 -11.44 -3.15 4.96
CA SER A 49 -11.47 -1.73 5.30
C SER A 49 -10.42 -0.91 4.54
N GLU A 50 -10.68 0.39 4.44
CA GLU A 50 -9.73 1.38 3.95
C GLU A 50 -8.96 1.97 5.14
N ILE A 51 -7.63 2.06 5.00
CA ILE A 51 -6.71 2.63 5.97
C ILE A 51 -6.23 3.98 5.44
N GLY A 52 -6.40 5.04 6.24
CA GLY A 52 -5.90 6.36 5.90
C GLY A 52 -4.44 6.53 6.32
N LEU A 53 -3.55 6.76 5.36
CA LEU A 53 -2.14 7.09 5.62
C LEU A 53 -1.90 8.58 5.46
N ALA A 54 -1.17 9.18 6.39
CA ALA A 54 -0.82 10.59 6.35
C ALA A 54 0.22 10.90 5.26
N VAL A 55 -0.02 11.98 4.51
CA VAL A 55 0.88 12.46 3.45
C VAL A 55 1.15 13.95 3.71
N ALA A 56 2.34 14.24 4.25
CA ALA A 56 2.71 15.61 4.62
C ALA A 56 2.64 16.59 3.44
N ALA A 57 3.06 16.15 2.24
CA ALA A 57 2.99 16.95 1.01
C ALA A 57 1.56 17.39 0.63
N LEU A 58 0.54 16.64 1.05
CA LEU A 58 -0.87 16.96 0.82
C LEU A 58 -1.50 17.72 1.99
N GLY A 59 -0.85 17.76 3.16
CA GLY A 59 -1.45 18.26 4.40
C GLY A 59 -2.68 17.45 4.86
N THR A 60 -2.86 16.24 4.32
CA THR A 60 -3.98 15.33 4.59
C THR A 60 -3.52 13.87 4.44
N GLY A 61 -4.45 12.91 4.43
CA GLY A 61 -4.18 11.51 4.19
C GLY A 61 -4.64 10.98 2.83
N VAL A 62 -4.10 9.83 2.45
CA VAL A 62 -4.51 9.04 1.28
C VAL A 62 -5.10 7.73 1.79
N LYS A 63 -6.21 7.34 1.18
CA LYS A 63 -6.83 6.05 1.46
C LYS A 63 -6.04 4.93 0.79
N CYS A 64 -5.75 3.89 1.56
CA CYS A 64 -5.12 2.68 1.10
C CYS A 64 -6.02 1.50 1.46
N THR A 65 -6.13 0.54 0.56
CA THR A 65 -6.65 -0.78 0.88
C THR A 65 -5.72 -1.49 1.86
N PHE A 66 -6.21 -2.53 2.53
CA PHE A 66 -5.40 -3.37 3.41
C PHE A 66 -4.13 -3.90 2.73
N SER A 67 -4.24 -4.41 1.50
CA SER A 67 -3.10 -4.90 0.73
C SER A 67 -2.08 -3.80 0.41
N GLU A 68 -2.54 -2.60 0.04
CA GLU A 68 -1.68 -1.45 -0.19
C GLU A 68 -0.91 -1.04 1.07
N ALA A 69 -1.57 -1.09 2.23
CA ALA A 69 -0.95 -0.78 3.51
C ALA A 69 0.09 -1.83 3.92
N LEU A 70 -0.15 -3.13 3.68
CA LEU A 70 0.85 -4.19 3.89
C LEU A 70 2.09 -4.01 3.02
N ILE A 71 1.91 -3.66 1.75
CA ILE A 71 3.02 -3.36 0.83
C ILE A 71 3.84 -2.19 1.35
N LEU A 72 3.17 -1.11 1.78
CA LEU A 72 3.85 0.07 2.33
C LEU A 72 4.60 -0.27 3.63
N ARG A 73 4.02 -1.09 4.51
CA ARG A 73 4.70 -1.59 5.72
C ARG A 73 5.97 -2.34 5.35
N ALA A 74 5.89 -3.29 4.42
CA ALA A 74 7.04 -4.07 3.95
C ALA A 74 8.17 -3.18 3.41
N ILE A 75 7.83 -2.15 2.62
CA ILE A 75 8.80 -1.18 2.11
C ILE A 75 9.44 -0.37 3.23
N LEU A 76 8.64 0.11 4.20
CA LEU A 76 9.12 0.92 5.32
C LEU A 76 10.01 0.12 6.29
N LEU A 77 9.74 -1.18 6.44
CA LEU A 77 10.59 -2.11 7.19
C LEU A 77 11.87 -2.48 6.42
N GLY A 78 11.97 -2.11 5.15
CA GLY A 78 13.14 -2.41 4.31
C GLY A 78 13.22 -3.89 3.92
N ALA A 79 12.08 -4.57 3.78
CA ALA A 79 12.00 -5.96 3.35
C ALA A 79 12.75 -6.17 2.02
N GLU A 80 13.50 -7.27 1.92
CA GLU A 80 14.25 -7.62 0.70
C GLU A 80 13.32 -8.04 -0.43
N ASP A 81 12.28 -8.81 -0.11
CA ASP A 81 11.18 -9.15 -1.01
C ASP A 81 9.87 -8.60 -0.46
N VAL A 82 9.50 -7.42 -0.94
CA VAL A 82 8.28 -6.72 -0.52
C VAL A 82 7.03 -7.50 -0.87
N VAL A 83 7.02 -8.24 -1.99
CA VAL A 83 5.85 -9.00 -2.43
C VAL A 83 5.65 -10.19 -1.51
N GLU A 84 6.67 -11.02 -1.32
CA GLU A 84 6.53 -12.21 -0.47
C GLU A 84 6.25 -11.84 0.97
N HIS A 85 6.83 -10.74 1.48
CA HIS A 85 6.53 -10.24 2.82
C HIS A 85 5.07 -9.84 2.97
N ALA A 86 4.55 -9.01 2.05
CA ALA A 86 3.15 -8.58 2.10
C ALA A 86 2.17 -9.75 1.89
N VAL A 87 2.51 -10.72 1.03
CA VAL A 87 1.71 -11.95 0.84
C VAL A 87 1.68 -12.79 2.12
N ALA A 88 2.83 -13.00 2.76
CA ALA A 88 2.93 -13.78 3.99
C ALA A 88 2.08 -13.15 5.11
N GLU A 89 2.18 -11.83 5.31
CA GLU A 89 1.35 -11.13 6.31
C GLU A 89 -0.15 -11.19 5.96
N ALA A 90 -0.51 -10.98 4.69
CA ALA A 90 -1.91 -11.07 4.27
C ALA A 90 -2.48 -12.47 4.52
N MET A 91 -1.73 -13.52 4.18
CA MET A 91 -2.14 -14.91 4.42
C MET A 91 -2.26 -15.21 5.91
N GLN A 92 -1.31 -14.76 6.73
CA GLN A 92 -1.39 -14.92 8.18
C GLN A 92 -2.68 -14.30 8.74
N VAL A 93 -3.06 -13.10 8.28
CA VAL A 93 -4.28 -12.42 8.73
C VAL A 93 -5.53 -13.18 8.26
N ILE A 94 -5.60 -13.59 6.99
CA ILE A 94 -6.72 -14.36 6.45
C ILE A 94 -6.89 -15.69 7.20
N THR A 95 -5.80 -16.44 7.39
CA THR A 95 -5.82 -17.75 8.05
C THR A 95 -6.15 -17.63 9.55
N SER A 96 -5.62 -16.63 10.25
CA SER A 96 -5.93 -16.42 11.68
C SER A 96 -7.40 -16.08 11.94
N ARG A 97 -8.10 -15.55 10.93
CA ARG A 97 -9.54 -15.26 10.96
C ARG A 97 -10.42 -16.41 10.46
N GLY A 98 -9.82 -17.51 9.99
CA GLY A 98 -10.55 -18.61 9.37
C GLY A 98 -11.20 -18.26 8.02
N GLU A 99 -10.76 -17.15 7.41
CA GLU A 99 -11.23 -16.70 6.11
C GLU A 99 -10.55 -17.47 4.98
N LYS A 100 -11.06 -17.31 3.75
CA LYS A 100 -10.49 -17.94 2.55
C LYS A 100 -10.19 -16.88 1.51
N VAL A 101 -9.09 -17.06 0.78
CA VAL A 101 -8.80 -16.25 -0.40
C VAL A 101 -9.91 -16.46 -1.43
N VAL A 102 -10.43 -15.35 -1.95
CA VAL A 102 -11.48 -15.32 -2.97
C VAL A 102 -10.89 -14.80 -4.27
N ASP A 103 -11.18 -15.50 -5.36
CA ASP A 103 -10.80 -15.15 -6.73
C ASP A 103 -12.06 -15.20 -7.59
N ASP A 104 -12.35 -14.12 -8.32
CA ASP A 104 -13.59 -13.95 -9.11
C ASP A 104 -14.88 -14.31 -8.35
N GLY A 105 -14.97 -13.91 -7.08
CA GLY A 105 -16.15 -14.15 -6.24
C GLY A 105 -16.31 -15.60 -5.75
N LYS A 106 -15.34 -16.48 -6.04
CA LYS A 106 -15.31 -17.86 -5.59
C LYS A 106 -14.15 -18.07 -4.61
N ALA A 107 -14.43 -18.70 -3.48
CA ALA A 107 -13.34 -19.13 -2.58
C ALA A 107 -12.41 -20.09 -3.33
N ILE A 108 -11.09 -19.89 -3.20
CA ILE A 108 -10.10 -20.81 -3.72
C ILE A 108 -10.05 -22.00 -2.77
N VAL A 109 -10.89 -23.01 -3.02
CA VAL A 109 -11.05 -24.17 -2.12
C VAL A 109 -9.99 -25.25 -2.35
N ALA A 110 -9.23 -25.20 -3.46
CA ALA A 110 -8.56 -26.40 -3.96
C ALA A 110 -7.09 -26.64 -3.50
N THR A 111 -6.29 -25.60 -3.22
CA THR A 111 -4.88 -25.79 -2.80
C THR A 111 -4.28 -24.49 -2.24
N GLU A 112 -3.58 -24.58 -1.11
CA GLU A 112 -2.84 -23.47 -0.48
C GLU A 112 -1.87 -22.78 -1.45
N GLY A 113 -1.23 -23.55 -2.34
CA GLY A 113 -0.35 -23.00 -3.39
C GLY A 113 -1.07 -22.05 -4.36
N ARG A 114 -2.28 -22.39 -4.81
CA ARG A 114 -3.06 -21.52 -5.71
C ARG A 114 -3.49 -20.23 -5.02
N ALA A 115 -3.82 -20.29 -3.74
CA ALA A 115 -4.17 -19.10 -2.97
C ALA A 115 -2.96 -18.15 -2.84
N LEU A 116 -1.77 -18.69 -2.58
CA LEU A 116 -0.53 -17.93 -2.55
C LEU A 116 -0.21 -17.28 -3.91
N ASP A 117 -0.36 -18.01 -5.00
CA ASP A 117 -0.06 -17.48 -6.34
C ASP A 117 -1.00 -16.32 -6.72
N VAL A 118 -2.31 -16.44 -6.45
CA VAL A 118 -3.27 -15.35 -6.66
C VAL A 118 -2.91 -14.13 -5.81
N MET A 119 -2.54 -14.34 -4.55
CA MET A 119 -2.12 -13.25 -3.67
C MET A 119 -0.84 -12.57 -4.16
N ARG A 120 0.15 -13.34 -4.61
CA ARG A 120 1.38 -12.80 -5.22
C ARG A 120 1.08 -11.95 -6.43
N ASP A 121 0.27 -12.46 -7.35
CA ASP A 121 -0.04 -11.73 -8.59
C ASP A 121 -0.77 -10.43 -8.29
N ARG A 122 -1.72 -10.45 -7.35
CA ARG A 122 -2.43 -9.25 -6.91
C ARG A 122 -1.51 -8.25 -6.23
N VAL A 123 -0.64 -8.69 -5.32
CA VAL A 123 0.33 -7.82 -4.64
C VAL A 123 1.35 -7.25 -5.61
N ARG A 124 1.83 -8.04 -6.57
CA ARG A 124 2.73 -7.58 -7.65
C ARG A 124 2.08 -6.50 -8.49
N GLN A 125 0.83 -6.71 -8.91
CA GLN A 125 0.08 -5.76 -9.72
C GLN A 125 -0.09 -4.44 -8.96
N VAL A 126 -0.59 -4.50 -7.72
CA VAL A 126 -0.76 -3.30 -6.88
C VAL A 126 0.56 -2.58 -6.66
N THR A 127 1.64 -3.32 -6.38
CA THR A 127 2.98 -2.75 -6.21
C THR A 127 3.43 -2.05 -7.49
N ALA A 128 3.28 -2.68 -8.66
CA ALA A 128 3.66 -2.09 -9.95
C ALA A 128 2.88 -0.81 -10.25
N ASP A 129 1.57 -0.81 -9.99
CA ASP A 129 0.68 0.30 -10.31
C ASP A 129 0.83 1.49 -9.34
N ARG A 130 1.08 1.23 -8.06
CA ARG A 130 1.03 2.26 -7.01
C ARG A 130 2.37 2.83 -6.61
N ILE A 131 3.48 2.13 -6.83
CA ILE A 131 4.74 2.52 -6.22
C ILE A 131 5.25 3.89 -6.66
N ALA A 132 5.10 4.21 -7.95
CA ALA A 132 5.49 5.51 -8.48
C ALA A 132 4.66 6.65 -7.87
N ILE A 133 3.38 6.38 -7.55
CA ILE A 133 2.50 7.34 -6.88
C ILE A 133 2.96 7.53 -5.44
N TRP A 134 3.21 6.44 -4.70
CA TRP A 134 3.67 6.53 -3.31
C TRP A 134 5.03 7.19 -3.18
N GLN A 135 5.98 6.94 -4.09
CA GLN A 135 7.29 7.60 -4.06
C GLN A 135 7.18 9.12 -4.25
N ARG A 136 6.20 9.59 -5.04
CA ARG A 136 5.94 11.02 -5.20
C ARG A 136 5.31 11.64 -3.95
N LEU A 137 4.46 10.89 -3.25
CA LEU A 137 3.73 11.35 -2.08
C LEU A 137 4.54 11.20 -0.77
N LEU A 138 5.42 10.21 -0.72
CA LEU A 138 6.24 9.84 0.43
C LEU A 138 7.72 9.84 -0.02
N PRO A 139 8.39 11.00 -0.05
CA PRO A 139 9.75 11.12 -0.60
C PRO A 139 10.80 10.25 0.10
N GLY A 140 10.54 9.83 1.35
CA GLY A 140 11.40 8.91 2.11
C GLY A 140 11.25 7.44 1.73
N LEU A 141 10.30 7.09 0.85
CA LEU A 141 10.02 5.72 0.45
C LEU A 141 11.08 5.22 -0.56
N LYS A 142 11.92 4.29 -0.12
CA LYS A 142 12.91 3.66 -1.01
C LYS A 142 12.23 2.74 -2.02
N SER A 143 12.79 2.64 -3.22
CA SER A 143 12.36 1.60 -4.17
C SER A 143 12.54 0.22 -3.54
N PRO A 144 11.56 -0.69 -3.70
CA PRO A 144 11.69 -2.04 -3.22
C PRO A 144 12.87 -2.68 -3.93
N LYS A 145 13.68 -3.41 -3.17
CA LYS A 145 14.73 -4.23 -3.78
C LYS A 145 14.03 -5.26 -4.65
N ARG A 146 14.50 -5.42 -5.89
CA ARG A 146 14.09 -6.58 -6.69
C ARG A 146 14.66 -7.82 -6.02
N PRO A 147 13.89 -8.91 -5.88
CA PRO A 147 14.46 -10.18 -5.46
C PRO A 147 15.61 -10.54 -6.42
N ALA A 148 16.70 -11.07 -5.87
CA ALA A 148 17.77 -11.62 -6.69
C ALA A 148 17.16 -12.71 -7.58
N ALA A 149 17.36 -12.61 -8.90
CA ALA A 149 16.91 -13.65 -9.82
C ALA A 149 17.56 -14.98 -9.40
N GLN A 150 16.73 -15.96 -9.01
CA GLN A 150 17.12 -17.36 -8.84
C GLN A 150 17.01 -18.09 -10.16
#